data_AF-A0A017THN0-F1
#
_entry.id   AF-A0A017THN0-F1
#
_cell.length_a   1.000
_cell.length_b   1.000
_cell.length_c   1.000
_cell.angle_alpha   90.00
_cell.angle_beta   90.00
_cell.angle_gamma   90.00
#
_symmetry.space_group_name_H-M   'P 1'
#
loop_
_entity.id
_entity.type
_entity.pdbx_description
1 polymer ?
#
loop_
_entity_poly.entity_id
_entity_poly.type
_entity_poly.pdbx_seq_one_letter_code
_entity_poly.pdbx_strand_id
1 'polypeptide(L)'
;MSLLAWSICCAWLTAAILVAAQRGRRGVREGRWPLARARLLSPTLYLFSGYLLVAALVTPISPGESVSPLLGLALALPVLWSLATLSAIGERRPARATALLLGVLHGGTVPAAAAIVLVFASPRFVPAWLRQ
;
A
#
# COMPACT_ATOMS: atom_id res chain seq x y z
N MET A 1 16.97 4.18 -8.27
CA MET A 1 16.74 2.88 -7.61
C MET A 1 17.33 1.80 -8.49
N SER A 2 17.96 0.77 -7.93
CA SER A 2 18.52 -0.32 -8.73
C SER A 2 17.42 -1.15 -9.38
N LEU A 3 17.76 -1.77 -10.51
CA LEU A 3 16.83 -2.62 -11.27
C LEU A 3 16.29 -3.77 -10.42
N LEU A 4 17.12 -4.31 -9.51
CA LEU A 4 16.74 -5.37 -8.59
C LEU A 4 15.71 -4.87 -7.57
N ALA A 5 15.97 -3.75 -6.89
CA ALA A 5 15.02 -3.18 -5.93
C ALA A 5 13.70 -2.77 -6.59
N TRP A 6 13.76 -2.22 -7.80
CA TRP A 6 12.59 -1.91 -8.62
C TRP A 6 11.77 -3.18 -8.92
N SER A 7 12.43 -4.22 -9.41
CA SER A 7 11.78 -5.48 -9.75
C SER A 7 11.13 -6.13 -8.52
N ILE A 8 11.79 -6.10 -7.37
CA ILE A 8 11.25 -6.61 -6.11
C ILE A 8 10.00 -5.82 -5.68
N CYS A 9 10.05 -4.48 -5.69
CA CYS A 9 8.90 -3.67 -5.32
C CYS A 9 7.70 -3.92 -6.25
N CYS A 10 7.93 -3.95 -7.58
CA CYS A 10 6.90 -4.23 -8.55
C CYS A 10 6.33 -5.64 -8.40
N ALA A 11 7.18 -6.66 -8.23
CA ALA A 11 6.75 -8.04 -8.01
C ALA A 11 5.94 -8.17 -6.72
N TRP A 12 6.35 -7.52 -5.64
CA TRP A 12 5.65 -7.54 -4.35
C TRP A 12 4.27 -6.91 -4.42
N LEU A 13 4.16 -5.72 -5.02
CA LEU A 13 2.87 -5.06 -5.24
C LEU A 13 1.96 -5.88 -6.15
N THR A 14 2.51 -6.46 -7.22
CA THR A 14 1.75 -7.33 -8.12
C THR A 14 1.23 -8.56 -7.39
N ALA A 15 2.05 -9.21 -6.56
CA ALA A 15 1.63 -10.35 -5.74
C ALA A 15 0.52 -9.95 -4.76
N ALA A 16 0.64 -8.80 -4.08
CA ALA A 16 -0.39 -8.29 -3.18
C ALA A 16 -1.73 -8.02 -3.90
N ILE A 17 -1.67 -7.43 -5.11
CA ILE A 17 -2.85 -7.18 -5.95
C ILE A 17 -3.51 -8.49 -6.37
N LEU A 18 -2.73 -9.45 -6.87
CA LEU A 18 -3.25 -10.74 -7.31
C LEU A 18 -3.91 -11.51 -6.16
N VAL A 19 -3.25 -11.55 -4.99
CA VAL A 19 -3.79 -12.22 -3.79
C VAL A 19 -5.05 -11.50 -3.29
N ALA A 20 -5.07 -10.17 -3.27
CA ALA A 20 -6.24 -9.39 -2.92
C ALA A 20 -7.40 -9.62 -3.90
N ALA A 21 -7.13 -9.69 -5.21
CA ALA A 21 -8.14 -9.94 -6.23
C ALA A 21 -8.73 -11.35 -6.11
N GLN A 22 -7.88 -12.38 -5.97
CA GLN A 22 -8.34 -13.77 -5.83
C GLN A 22 -9.16 -13.96 -4.54
N ARG A 23 -8.62 -13.54 -3.40
CA ARG A 23 -9.28 -13.68 -2.10
C ARG A 23 -10.51 -12.77 -1.98
N GLY A 24 -10.44 -11.55 -2.50
CA GLY A 24 -11.56 -10.62 -2.55
C GLY A 24 -12.72 -11.17 -3.40
N ARG A 25 -12.43 -11.70 -4.60
CA ARG A 25 -13.46 -12.34 -5.44
C ARG A 25 -14.14 -13.50 -4.73
N ARG A 26 -13.37 -14.35 -4.03
CA ARG A 26 -13.92 -15.44 -3.21
C ARG A 26 -14.80 -14.90 -2.07
N GLY A 27 -14.31 -13.92 -1.31
CA GLY A 27 -15.04 -13.31 -0.21
C GLY A 27 -16.36 -12.67 -0.65
N VAL A 28 -16.35 -11.96 -1.77
CA VAL A 28 -17.56 -11.35 -2.37
C VAL A 28 -18.56 -12.42 -2.81
N ARG A 29 -18.10 -13.48 -3.51
CA ARG A 29 -18.95 -14.61 -3.91
C ARG A 29 -19.61 -15.32 -2.72
N GLU A 30 -18.90 -15.39 -1.60
CA GLU A 30 -19.42 -15.98 -0.35
C GLU A 30 -20.22 -14.98 0.51
N GLY A 31 -20.62 -13.83 -0.03
CA GLY A 31 -21.49 -12.85 0.64
C GLY A 31 -20.82 -12.03 1.75
N ARG A 32 -19.48 -11.97 1.77
CA ARG A 32 -18.71 -11.32 2.85
C ARG A 32 -18.34 -9.86 2.58
N TRP A 33 -18.93 -9.27 1.53
CA TRP A 33 -18.76 -7.85 1.21
C TRP A 33 -19.09 -6.89 2.37
N PRO A 34 -20.14 -7.13 3.20
CA PRO A 34 -20.43 -6.24 4.33
C PRO A 34 -19.26 -6.09 5.32
N LEU A 35 -18.47 -7.15 5.51
CA LEU A 35 -17.28 -7.11 6.37
C LEU A 35 -16.17 -6.23 5.79
N ALA A 36 -15.95 -6.31 4.47
CA ALA A 36 -15.01 -5.42 3.78
C ALA A 36 -15.49 -3.98 3.86
N ARG A 37 -16.77 -3.72 3.59
CA ARG A 37 -17.35 -2.37 3.64
C ARG A 37 -17.19 -1.72 5.01
N ALA A 38 -17.45 -2.44 6.09
CA ALA A 38 -17.27 -1.93 7.46
C ALA A 38 -15.81 -1.52 7.74
N ARG A 39 -14.84 -2.30 7.26
CA ARG A 39 -13.41 -1.97 7.41
C ARG A 39 -12.94 -0.85 6.50
N LEU A 40 -13.45 -0.81 5.26
CA LEU A 40 -13.14 0.26 4.32
C LEU A 40 -13.64 1.59 4.84
N LEU A 41 -14.84 1.64 5.43
CA LEU A 41 -15.42 2.85 6.02
C LEU A 41 -14.76 3.29 7.35
N SER A 42 -13.74 2.58 7.83
CA SER A 42 -13.02 2.98 9.04
C SER A 42 -12.37 4.36 8.85
N PRO A 43 -12.65 5.34 9.70
CA PRO A 43 -12.19 6.72 9.51
C PRO A 43 -10.69 6.86 9.70
N THR A 44 -10.06 5.99 10.51
CA THR A 44 -8.66 6.13 10.93
C THR A 44 -7.69 6.29 9.76
N LEU A 45 -7.85 5.46 8.73
CA LEU A 45 -6.93 5.49 7.60
C LEU A 45 -7.20 6.69 6.67
N TYR A 46 -8.46 7.09 6.52
CA TYR A 46 -8.81 8.28 5.75
C TYR A 46 -8.40 9.58 6.43
N LEU A 47 -8.48 9.65 7.76
CA LEU A 47 -7.98 10.78 8.52
C LEU A 47 -6.46 10.91 8.39
N PHE A 48 -5.73 9.79 8.46
CA PHE A 48 -4.29 9.79 8.24
C PHE A 48 -3.91 10.16 6.80
N SER A 49 -4.59 9.60 5.81
CA SER A 49 -4.40 9.99 4.39
C SER A 49 -4.77 11.44 4.13
N GLY A 50 -5.84 11.94 4.76
CA GLY A 50 -6.26 13.34 4.69
C GLY A 50 -5.22 14.27 5.32
N TYR A 51 -4.67 13.88 6.48
CA TYR A 51 -3.55 14.60 7.09
C TYR A 51 -2.34 14.66 6.15
N LEU A 52 -1.95 13.54 5.54
CA LEU A 52 -0.85 13.50 4.58
C LEU A 52 -1.14 14.35 3.34
N LEU A 53 -2.39 14.38 2.86
CA LEU A 53 -2.80 15.21 1.74
C LEU A 53 -2.69 16.70 2.08
N VAL A 54 -3.20 17.12 3.24
CA VAL A 54 -3.06 18.51 3.71
C VAL A 54 -1.59 18.85 3.87
N ALA A 55 -0.81 17.98 4.52
CA ALA A 55 0.64 18.15 4.67
C ALA A 55 1.34 18.29 3.31
N ALA A 56 0.94 17.50 2.30
CA ALA A 56 1.49 17.59 0.95
C ALA A 56 1.19 18.92 0.25
N LEU A 57 0.05 19.54 0.55
CA LEU A 57 -0.38 20.81 -0.06
C LEU A 57 0.24 22.04 0.63
N VAL A 58 0.44 21.98 1.95
CA VAL A 58 0.96 23.11 2.72
C VAL A 58 2.48 23.10 2.87
N THR A 59 3.12 21.92 2.73
CA THR A 59 4.58 21.82 2.86
C THR A 59 5.24 22.24 1.54
N PRO A 60 6.14 23.24 1.55
CA PRO A 60 6.87 23.63 0.35
C PRO A 60 7.73 22.48 -0.17
N ILE A 61 7.77 22.35 -1.49
CA ILE A 61 8.55 21.33 -2.20
C ILE A 61 10.04 21.59 -1.94
N SER A 62 10.78 20.56 -1.52
CA SER A 62 12.21 20.71 -1.23
C SER A 62 13.04 20.83 -2.52
N PRO A 63 14.22 21.48 -2.50
CA PRO A 63 15.07 21.59 -3.69
C PRO A 63 15.45 20.24 -4.30
N GLY A 64 14.97 19.98 -5.52
CA GLY A 64 15.21 18.73 -6.26
C GLY A 64 14.09 17.69 -6.13
N GLU A 65 12.97 18.04 -5.50
CA GLU A 65 11.72 17.27 -5.58
C GLU A 65 10.90 17.73 -6.78
N SER A 66 10.31 16.77 -7.51
CA SER A 66 9.41 17.03 -8.64
C SER A 66 7.96 17.19 -8.16
N VAL A 67 7.60 16.52 -7.07
CA VAL A 67 6.29 16.58 -6.40
C VAL A 67 6.47 16.18 -4.93
N SER A 68 5.52 16.55 -4.07
CA SER A 68 5.56 16.13 -2.66
C SER A 68 5.43 14.61 -2.51
N PRO A 69 6.40 13.91 -1.88
CA PRO A 69 6.29 12.48 -1.58
C PRO A 69 5.07 12.14 -0.72
N LEU A 70 4.63 13.09 0.12
CA LEU A 70 3.44 12.96 0.96
C LEU A 70 2.16 12.81 0.13
N LEU A 71 2.11 13.45 -1.06
CA LEU A 71 0.98 13.31 -1.99
C LEU A 71 0.88 11.87 -2.49
N GLY A 72 2.00 11.27 -2.88
CA GLY A 72 2.05 9.88 -3.31
C GLY A 72 1.62 8.92 -2.21
N LEU A 73 2.07 9.15 -0.96
CA LEU A 73 1.67 8.34 0.19
C LEU A 73 0.18 8.52 0.57
N ALA A 74 -0.34 9.75 0.49
CA ALA A 74 -1.75 10.05 0.74
C ALA A 74 -2.68 9.25 -0.18
N LEU A 75 -2.27 9.05 -1.43
CA LEU A 75 -2.99 8.25 -2.43
C LEU A 75 -2.71 6.74 -2.33
N ALA A 76 -1.48 6.35 -2.01
CA ALA A 76 -1.11 4.94 -1.92
C ALA A 76 -1.77 4.24 -0.73
N LEU A 77 -1.82 4.86 0.45
CA LEU A 77 -2.30 4.22 1.67
C LEU A 77 -3.76 3.73 1.58
N PRO A 78 -4.74 4.50 1.06
CA PRO A 78 -6.10 4.02 0.88
C PRO A 78 -6.19 2.83 -0.08
N VAL A 79 -5.37 2.82 -1.12
CA VAL A 79 -5.30 1.71 -2.09
C VAL A 79 -4.75 0.46 -1.41
N LEU A 80 -3.62 0.56 -0.71
CA LEU A 80 -3.01 -0.56 0.01
C LEU A 80 -3.94 -1.12 1.09
N TRP A 81 -4.62 -0.24 1.83
CA TRP A 81 -5.65 -0.64 2.79
C TRP A 81 -6.80 -1.40 2.14
N SER A 82 -7.23 -0.95 0.96
CA SER A 82 -8.30 -1.61 0.21
C SER A 82 -7.88 -3.01 -0.21
N LEU A 83 -6.65 -3.19 -0.70
CA LEU A 83 -6.09 -4.49 -1.06
C LEU A 83 -6.03 -5.44 0.15
N ALA A 84 -5.51 -4.95 1.28
CA ALA A 84 -5.44 -5.74 2.52
C ALA A 84 -6.83 -6.15 2.99
N THR A 85 -7.80 -5.24 2.93
CA THR A 85 -9.19 -5.48 3.33
C THR A 85 -9.86 -6.53 2.43
N LEU A 86 -9.70 -6.43 1.11
CA LEU A 86 -10.20 -7.40 0.15
C LEU A 86 -9.56 -8.78 0.35
N SER A 87 -8.26 -8.81 0.65
CA SER A 87 -7.57 -10.06 0.92
C SER A 87 -8.05 -10.77 2.20
N ALA A 88 -8.34 -9.97 3.24
CA ALA A 88 -8.79 -10.46 4.53
C ALA A 88 -10.17 -11.13 4.47
N ILE A 89 -11.07 -10.70 3.58
CA ILE A 89 -12.39 -11.32 3.44
C ILE A 89 -12.37 -12.65 2.67
N GLY A 90 -11.21 -13.12 2.19
CA GLY A 90 -11.12 -14.36 1.42
C GLY A 90 -11.40 -15.65 2.20
N GLU A 91 -11.11 -15.70 3.50
CA GLU A 91 -11.43 -16.85 4.39
C GLU A 91 -11.85 -16.34 5.76
N ARG A 92 -12.87 -16.96 6.37
CA ARG A 92 -13.38 -16.53 7.69
C ARG A 92 -12.41 -16.85 8.82
N ARG A 93 -11.68 -17.96 8.72
CA ARG A 93 -10.71 -18.45 9.71
C ARG A 93 -9.48 -18.98 8.99
N PRO A 94 -8.61 -18.11 8.45
CA PRO A 94 -7.36 -18.55 7.87
C PRO A 94 -6.50 -19.24 8.94
N ALA A 95 -5.70 -20.23 8.52
CA ALA A 95 -4.67 -20.78 9.39
C ALA A 95 -3.72 -19.66 9.84
N ARG A 96 -3.11 -19.79 11.04
CA ARG A 96 -2.19 -18.77 11.59
C ARG A 96 -1.05 -18.44 10.61
N ALA A 97 -0.52 -19.46 9.94
CA ALA A 97 0.50 -19.29 8.91
C ALA A 97 0.01 -18.42 7.75
N THR A 98 -1.21 -18.66 7.25
CA THR A 98 -1.82 -17.85 6.18
C THR A 98 -2.05 -16.41 6.65
N ALA A 99 -2.52 -16.21 7.88
CA ALA A 99 -2.70 -14.86 8.44
C ALA A 99 -1.36 -14.12 8.54
N LEU A 100 -0.29 -14.80 8.96
CA LEU A 100 1.05 -14.24 9.04
C LEU A 100 1.61 -13.90 7.66
N LEU A 101 1.46 -14.80 6.68
CA LEU A 101 1.88 -14.55 5.29
C LEU A 101 1.14 -13.37 4.67
N LEU A 102 -0.18 -13.26 4.90
CA LEU A 102 -0.96 -12.11 4.45
C LEU A 102 -0.53 -10.82 5.16
N GLY A 103 -0.20 -10.91 6.45
CA GLY A 103 0.35 -9.79 7.22
C GLY A 103 1.68 -9.30 6.66
N VAL A 104 2.60 -10.22 6.33
CA VAL A 104 3.90 -9.90 5.71
C VAL A 104 3.71 -9.34 4.30
N LEU A 105 2.85 -9.97 3.49
CA LEU A 105 2.58 -9.54 2.12
C LEU A 105 2.04 -8.11 2.09
N HIS A 106 0.95 -7.84 2.82
CA HIS A 106 0.33 -6.51 2.83
C HIS A 106 1.12 -5.49 3.64
N GLY A 107 1.77 -5.90 4.73
CA GLY A 107 2.70 -5.05 5.47
C GLY A 107 3.87 -4.58 4.61
N GLY A 108 4.42 -5.45 3.77
CA GLY A 108 5.50 -5.13 2.83
C GLY A 108 5.08 -4.22 1.67
N THR A 109 3.78 -4.05 1.40
CA THR A 109 3.32 -3.12 0.35
C THR A 109 3.58 -1.66 0.70
N VAL A 110 3.58 -1.31 1.99
CA VAL A 110 3.83 0.07 2.45
C VAL A 110 5.25 0.53 2.12
N PRO A 111 6.33 -0.18 2.54
CA PRO A 111 7.68 0.20 2.16
C PRO A 111 7.94 0.08 0.64
N ALA A 112 7.33 -0.88 -0.05
CA ALA A 112 7.47 -1.02 -1.51
C ALA A 112 6.85 0.18 -2.26
N ALA A 113 5.64 0.60 -1.88
CA ALA A 113 4.98 1.77 -2.45
C ALA A 113 5.74 3.06 -2.10
N ALA A 114 6.21 3.20 -0.85
CA ALA A 114 7.01 4.34 -0.43
C ALA A 114 8.32 4.46 -1.25
N ALA A 115 9.02 3.33 -1.49
CA ALA A 115 10.21 3.31 -2.32
C ALA A 115 9.92 3.78 -3.76
N ILE A 116 8.82 3.31 -4.37
CA ILE A 116 8.41 3.74 -5.71
C ILE A 116 8.06 5.24 -5.71
N VAL A 117 7.28 5.71 -4.74
CA VAL A 117 6.92 7.13 -4.61
C VAL A 117 8.17 7.99 -4.48
N LEU A 118 9.14 7.60 -3.64
CA LEU A 118 10.39 8.33 -3.47
C LEU A 118 11.21 8.38 -4.76
N VAL A 119 11.24 7.31 -5.55
CA VAL A 119 11.96 7.31 -6.83
C VAL A 119 11.41 8.37 -7.79
N PHE A 120 10.10 8.59 -7.81
CA PHE A 120 9.48 9.58 -8.71
C PHE A 120 9.45 11.00 -8.13
N ALA A 121 9.13 11.12 -6.85
CA ALA A 121 8.91 12.40 -6.17
C ALA A 121 10.22 13.06 -5.72
N SER A 122 11.18 12.25 -5.23
CA SER A 122 12.46 12.74 -4.75
C SER A 122 13.60 11.70 -4.86
N PRO A 123 14.22 11.58 -6.05
CA PRO A 123 15.30 10.63 -6.31
C PRO A 123 16.49 10.78 -5.34
N ARG A 124 16.68 11.98 -4.78
CA ARG A 124 17.75 12.30 -3.81
C ARG A 124 17.56 11.63 -2.46
N PHE A 125 16.32 11.45 -2.02
CA PHE A 125 15.99 10.80 -0.75
C PHE A 125 15.83 9.28 -0.87
N VAL A 126 16.07 8.70 -2.05
CA VAL A 126 16.16 7.25 -2.21
C VAL A 126 17.36 6.76 -1.38
N PRO A 127 17.14 5.89 -0.37
CA PRO A 127 18.22 5.34 0.44
C PRO A 127 19.35 4.75 -0.42
N ALA A 128 20.60 4.85 0.04
CA ALA A 128 21.76 4.39 -0.73
C ALA A 128 21.66 2.90 -1.11
N TRP A 129 21.14 2.07 -0.21
CA TRP A 129 20.89 0.64 -0.44
C TRP A 129 19.81 0.35 -1.49
N LEU A 130 18.95 1.32 -1.83
CA LEU A 130 18.01 1.22 -2.95
C LEU A 130 18.62 1.75 -4.26
N ARG A 131 19.75 2.44 -4.24
CA ARG A 131 20.41 3.01 -5.44
C ARG A 131 21.42 2.07 -6.08
N GLN A 132 22.03 1.19 -5.29
CA GLN A 132 22.99 0.16 -5.70
C GLN A 132 22.26 -1.09 -6.21
#